data_AF-A0A1F1QAL5-F1
#
_entry.id   AF-A0A1F1QAL5-F1
#
_cell.length_a   1.000
_cell.length_b   1.000
_cell.length_c   1.000
_cell.angle_alpha   90.00
_cell.angle_beta   90.00
_cell.angle_gamma   90.00
#
_symmetry.space_group_name_H-M   'P 1'
#
loop_
_entity.id
_entity.type
_entity.pdbx_description
1 polymer ?
#
loop_
_entity_poly.entity_id
_entity_poly.type
_entity_poly.pdbx_seq_one_letter_code
_entity_poly.pdbx_strand_id
1 'polypeptide(L)'
;MEKAMIEATEKQLGLLWHTLGLCTERSDRRSISRNYFLTSPGYDDANNLDVLVAAGLMTCGKPPAFCSQDEVVYRATDEGKQFALDKLPPIPPPAKRTKFDAYLDECECYDGFAHFLGINMPQYQQRGEWGAREYRMVRYPRGSVYRQYRRHYNFASWSPYETLEVAGQWAPTMKEAKASYKAALKEFRARPNLPANDFERLYSA
;
A
#
# COMPACT_ATOMS: atom_id res chain seq x y z
N MET A 1 -48.44 -10.08 -20.15
CA MET A 1 -47.54 -9.14 -20.85
C MET A 1 -46.13 -9.63 -20.61
N GLU A 2 -45.50 -10.13 -21.65
CA GLU A 2 -44.14 -10.69 -21.62
C GLU A 2 -43.16 -9.54 -21.38
N LYS A 3 -42.51 -9.51 -20.22
CA LYS A 3 -41.52 -8.50 -19.87
C LYS A 3 -40.30 -8.73 -20.76
N ALA A 4 -40.01 -7.82 -21.68
CA ALA A 4 -38.80 -7.89 -22.48
C ALA A 4 -37.59 -7.95 -21.53
N MET A 5 -36.85 -9.05 -21.55
CA MET A 5 -35.56 -9.14 -20.84
C MET A 5 -34.60 -8.17 -21.53
N ILE A 6 -34.41 -7.00 -20.94
CA ILE A 6 -33.45 -6.02 -21.44
C ILE A 6 -32.05 -6.51 -21.06
N GLU A 7 -31.23 -6.79 -22.06
CA GLU A 7 -29.80 -6.95 -21.88
C GLU A 7 -29.19 -5.56 -21.72
N ALA A 8 -29.08 -5.10 -20.46
CA ALA A 8 -28.40 -3.87 -20.14
C ALA A 8 -26.91 -3.96 -20.54
N THR A 9 -26.39 -2.90 -21.17
CA THR A 9 -24.97 -2.84 -21.55
C THR A 9 -24.08 -2.73 -20.30
N GLU A 10 -22.79 -3.04 -20.43
CA GLU A 10 -21.83 -2.91 -19.31
C GLU A 10 -21.82 -1.49 -18.73
N LYS A 11 -21.99 -0.48 -19.58
CA LYS A 11 -22.06 0.92 -19.15
C LYS A 11 -23.31 1.20 -18.32
N GLN A 12 -24.47 0.72 -18.77
CA GLN A 12 -25.73 0.87 -18.05
C GLN A 12 -25.69 0.15 -16.70
N LEU A 13 -25.12 -1.07 -16.66
CA LEU A 13 -24.86 -1.80 -15.41
C LEU A 13 -23.90 -1.02 -14.50
N GLY A 14 -22.83 -0.47 -15.06
CA GLY A 14 -21.87 0.36 -14.33
C GLY A 14 -22.53 1.58 -13.69
N LEU A 15 -23.39 2.29 -14.42
CA LEU A 15 -24.16 3.43 -13.91
C LEU A 15 -25.18 3.01 -12.84
N LEU A 16 -25.84 1.88 -13.02
CA LEU A 16 -26.77 1.33 -12.05
C LEU A 16 -26.07 0.94 -10.75
N TRP A 17 -24.94 0.22 -10.83
CA TRP A 17 -24.09 -0.10 -9.69
C TRP A 17 -23.56 1.16 -9.00
N HIS A 18 -23.10 2.15 -9.79
CA HIS A 18 -22.65 3.41 -9.24
C HIS A 18 -23.77 4.12 -8.46
N THR A 19 -24.97 4.21 -9.03
CA THR A 19 -26.15 4.82 -8.39
C THR A 19 -26.48 4.16 -7.06
N LEU A 20 -26.28 2.85 -6.95
CA LEU A 20 -26.53 2.05 -5.75
C LEU A 20 -25.36 2.02 -4.74
N GLY A 21 -24.20 2.55 -5.14
CA GLY A 21 -22.97 2.48 -4.35
C GLY A 21 -22.35 1.09 -4.30
N LEU A 22 -22.67 0.24 -5.28
CA LEU A 22 -22.12 -1.10 -5.43
C LEU A 22 -20.75 -1.02 -6.12
N CYS A 23 -19.83 -1.89 -5.70
CA CYS A 23 -18.52 -2.05 -6.31
C CYS A 23 -18.33 -3.51 -6.72
N THR A 24 -18.00 -3.75 -7.98
CA THR A 24 -17.77 -5.09 -8.52
C THR A 24 -16.51 -5.73 -7.96
N GLU A 25 -15.48 -4.92 -7.69
CA GLU A 25 -14.13 -5.34 -7.30
C GLU A 25 -13.93 -5.54 -5.79
N ARG A 26 -14.84 -5.04 -4.95
CA ARG A 26 -14.69 -5.10 -3.50
C ARG A 26 -15.82 -5.88 -2.84
N SER A 27 -15.48 -6.73 -1.89
CA SER A 27 -16.44 -7.55 -1.15
C SER A 27 -17.25 -6.74 -0.13
N ASP A 28 -16.67 -5.69 0.45
CA ASP A 28 -17.28 -4.83 1.48
C ASP A 28 -18.35 -3.87 0.93
N ARG A 29 -18.37 -3.66 -0.39
CA ARG A 29 -19.29 -2.72 -1.08
C ARG A 29 -20.27 -3.43 -2.00
N ARG A 30 -20.88 -4.51 -1.50
CA ARG A 30 -21.93 -5.27 -2.21
C ARG A 30 -23.34 -5.11 -1.65
N SER A 31 -23.49 -4.31 -0.59
CA SER A 31 -24.78 -3.85 -0.10
C SER A 31 -25.09 -2.46 -0.65
N ILE A 32 -26.35 -2.23 -1.01
CA ILE A 32 -26.84 -0.93 -1.47
C ILE A 32 -26.68 0.09 -0.34
N SER A 33 -25.94 1.17 -0.59
CA SER A 33 -25.66 2.23 0.40
C SER A 33 -26.26 3.58 0.01
N ARG A 34 -26.69 3.74 -1.23
CA ARG A 34 -27.27 4.96 -1.80
C ARG A 34 -28.21 4.60 -2.96
N ASN A 35 -28.97 5.58 -3.48
CA ASN A 35 -29.87 5.35 -4.61
C ASN A 35 -30.24 6.63 -5.38
N TYR A 36 -29.33 7.60 -5.46
CA TYR A 36 -29.58 8.85 -6.18
C TYR A 36 -28.39 9.18 -7.06
N PHE A 37 -28.66 9.46 -8.33
CA PHE A 37 -27.69 9.87 -9.32
C PHE A 37 -28.19 11.13 -10.01
N LEU A 38 -27.43 12.21 -9.92
CA LEU A 38 -27.80 13.49 -10.51
C LEU A 38 -26.94 13.73 -11.74
N THR A 39 -27.57 14.10 -12.86
CA THR A 39 -26.87 14.46 -14.10
C THR A 39 -27.74 15.37 -14.96
N SER A 40 -27.12 16.07 -15.90
CA SER A 40 -27.81 16.98 -16.82
C SER A 40 -28.34 16.23 -18.04
N PRO A 41 -29.52 16.61 -18.56
CA PRO A 41 -30.06 16.03 -19.80
C PRO A 41 -29.10 16.14 -20.98
N GLY A 42 -29.16 15.16 -21.90
CA GLY A 42 -28.36 15.14 -23.12
C GLY A 42 -26.90 14.70 -22.95
N TYR A 43 -26.42 14.55 -21.70
CA TYR A 43 -25.15 13.90 -21.43
C TYR A 43 -25.25 12.39 -21.62
N ASP A 44 -24.12 11.80 -21.93
CA ASP A 44 -23.98 10.37 -22.23
C ASP A 44 -24.51 9.47 -21.10
N ASP A 45 -24.28 9.84 -19.84
CA ASP A 45 -24.84 9.12 -18.69
C ASP A 45 -26.37 9.25 -18.61
N ALA A 46 -26.93 10.45 -18.81
CA ALA A 46 -28.38 10.68 -18.83
C ALA A 46 -29.05 9.82 -19.92
N ASN A 47 -28.49 9.79 -21.13
CA ASN A 47 -29.02 8.99 -22.24
C ASN A 47 -29.05 7.49 -21.89
N ASN A 48 -28.04 6.98 -21.19
CA ASN A 48 -28.01 5.57 -20.76
C ASN A 48 -28.98 5.30 -19.59
N LEU A 49 -29.13 6.25 -18.66
CA LEU A 49 -30.07 6.14 -17.55
C LEU A 49 -31.52 6.22 -18.03
N ASP A 50 -31.81 7.04 -19.04
CA ASP A 50 -33.15 7.15 -19.65
C ASP A 50 -33.60 5.81 -20.28
N VAL A 51 -32.66 5.04 -20.87
CA VAL A 51 -32.95 3.67 -21.34
C VAL A 51 -33.34 2.75 -20.17
N LEU A 52 -32.64 2.86 -19.04
CA LEU A 52 -32.98 2.11 -17.82
C LEU A 52 -34.30 2.58 -17.18
N VAL A 53 -34.68 3.85 -17.36
CA VAL A 53 -36.00 4.36 -16.97
C VAL A 53 -37.09 3.77 -17.86
N ALA A 54 -36.90 3.78 -19.18
CA ALA A 54 -37.82 3.16 -20.14
C ALA A 54 -37.99 1.65 -19.89
N ALA A 55 -36.94 1.00 -19.38
CA ALA A 55 -36.93 -0.40 -18.94
C ALA A 55 -37.70 -0.68 -17.64
N GLY A 56 -38.08 0.34 -16.88
CA GLY A 56 -38.67 0.21 -15.53
C GLY A 56 -37.67 -0.11 -14.41
N LEU A 57 -36.36 -0.15 -14.72
CA LEU A 57 -35.30 -0.40 -13.74
C LEU A 57 -34.93 0.87 -12.95
N MET A 58 -35.23 2.05 -13.50
CA MET A 58 -35.01 3.33 -12.83
C MET A 58 -36.22 4.25 -12.97
N THR A 59 -36.23 5.31 -12.18
CA THR A 59 -37.15 6.44 -12.33
C THR A 59 -36.36 7.74 -12.29
N CYS A 60 -36.82 8.74 -13.02
CA CYS A 60 -36.27 10.09 -12.99
C CYS A 60 -37.20 11.04 -12.21
N GLY A 61 -36.66 12.15 -11.72
CA GLY A 61 -37.39 13.14 -10.96
C GLY A 61 -36.67 14.47 -10.92
N LYS A 62 -37.33 15.45 -10.30
CA LYS A 62 -36.79 16.79 -10.13
C LYS A 62 -35.58 16.78 -9.19
N PRO A 63 -34.59 17.65 -9.42
CA PRO A 63 -33.44 17.77 -8.55
C PRO A 63 -33.83 18.47 -7.24
N PRO A 64 -33.07 18.25 -6.14
CA PRO A 64 -33.23 19.02 -4.91
C PRO A 64 -33.12 20.53 -5.15
N ALA A 65 -33.72 21.33 -4.29
CA ALA A 65 -33.78 22.79 -4.45
C ALA A 65 -32.40 23.49 -4.45
N PHE A 66 -31.36 22.85 -3.91
CA PHE A 66 -29.99 23.38 -3.91
C PHE A 66 -29.21 23.08 -5.20
N CYS A 67 -29.75 22.23 -6.08
CA CYS A 67 -29.20 21.90 -7.39
C CYS A 67 -29.85 22.75 -8.49
N SER A 68 -29.22 22.80 -9.66
CA SER A 68 -29.80 23.47 -10.81
C SER A 68 -31.12 22.79 -11.20
N GLN A 69 -32.15 23.57 -11.51
CA GLN A 69 -33.46 23.03 -11.87
C GLN A 69 -33.50 22.42 -13.28
N ASP A 70 -32.44 22.61 -14.06
CA ASP A 70 -32.26 21.98 -15.36
C ASP A 70 -31.64 20.56 -15.28
N GLU A 71 -31.21 20.12 -14.10
CA GLU A 71 -30.67 18.78 -13.86
C GLU A 71 -31.78 17.75 -13.59
N VAL A 72 -31.43 16.47 -13.70
CA VAL A 72 -32.35 15.35 -13.46
C VAL A 72 -31.75 14.40 -12.44
N VAL A 73 -32.58 13.95 -11.50
CA VAL A 73 -32.21 12.94 -10.52
C VAL A 73 -32.82 11.59 -10.89
N TYR A 74 -31.95 10.60 -11.02
CA TYR A 74 -32.29 9.21 -11.26
C TYR A 74 -32.19 8.41 -9.97
N ARG A 75 -33.11 7.46 -9.80
CA ARG A 75 -33.11 6.48 -8.70
C ARG A 75 -33.53 5.12 -9.24
N ALA A 76 -32.89 4.06 -8.77
CA ALA A 76 -33.28 2.70 -9.13
C ALA A 76 -34.61 2.32 -8.44
N THR A 77 -35.47 1.61 -9.17
CA THR A 77 -36.65 0.94 -8.64
C THR A 77 -36.23 -0.30 -7.84
N ASP A 78 -37.15 -0.92 -7.11
CA ASP A 78 -36.84 -2.17 -6.41
C ASP A 78 -36.47 -3.29 -7.40
N GLU A 79 -37.08 -3.30 -8.59
CA GLU A 79 -36.70 -4.19 -9.68
C GLU A 79 -35.27 -3.90 -10.19
N GLY A 80 -34.92 -2.63 -10.36
CA GLY A 80 -33.57 -2.22 -10.73
C GLY A 80 -32.51 -2.59 -9.70
N LYS A 81 -32.84 -2.48 -8.40
CA LYS A 81 -31.96 -2.91 -7.31
C LYS A 81 -31.71 -4.42 -7.37
N GLN A 82 -32.77 -5.21 -7.51
CA GLN A 82 -32.67 -6.66 -7.63
C GLN A 82 -31.82 -7.05 -8.84
N PHE A 83 -32.13 -6.47 -10.00
CA PHE A 83 -31.40 -6.68 -11.25
C PHE A 83 -29.91 -6.36 -11.13
N ALA A 84 -29.57 -5.24 -10.47
CA ALA A 84 -28.19 -4.84 -10.23
C ALA A 84 -27.43 -5.86 -9.37
N LEU A 85 -28.07 -6.39 -8.32
CA LEU A 85 -27.48 -7.38 -7.43
C LEU A 85 -27.30 -8.72 -8.14
N ASP A 86 -28.29 -9.15 -8.92
CA ASP A 86 -28.24 -10.42 -9.66
C ASP A 86 -27.15 -10.43 -10.74
N LYS A 87 -26.82 -9.25 -11.28
CA LYS A 87 -25.76 -9.07 -12.28
C LYS A 87 -24.37 -8.84 -11.67
N LEU A 88 -24.23 -8.76 -10.34
CA LEU A 88 -22.91 -8.61 -9.73
C LEU A 88 -22.02 -9.83 -10.07
N PRO A 89 -20.77 -9.62 -10.50
CA PRO A 89 -19.83 -10.72 -10.70
C PRO A 89 -19.60 -11.45 -9.37
N PRO A 90 -19.12 -12.71 -9.37
CA PRO A 90 -18.76 -13.41 -8.14
C PRO A 90 -17.74 -12.61 -7.32
N ILE A 91 -17.72 -12.82 -6.00
CA ILE A 91 -16.82 -12.11 -5.09
C ILE A 91 -15.38 -12.41 -5.51
N PRO A 92 -14.55 -11.39 -5.84
CA PRO A 92 -13.15 -11.64 -6.15
C PRO A 92 -12.47 -12.25 -4.91
N PRO A 93 -11.55 -13.21 -5.09
CA PRO A 93 -10.81 -13.76 -3.97
C PRO A 93 -10.11 -12.62 -3.22
N PRO A 94 -10.06 -12.66 -1.88
CA PRO A 94 -9.40 -11.62 -1.11
C PRO A 94 -7.95 -11.47 -1.58
N ALA A 95 -7.51 -10.23 -1.73
CA ALA A 95 -6.13 -9.95 -2.10
C ALA A 95 -5.18 -10.64 -1.12
N LYS A 96 -4.11 -11.26 -1.65
CA LYS A 96 -3.10 -11.91 -0.81
C LYS A 96 -2.48 -10.84 0.08
N ARG A 97 -2.59 -11.03 1.40
CA ARG A 97 -1.96 -10.13 2.38
C ARG A 97 -0.46 -10.06 2.11
N THR A 98 0.05 -8.86 1.93
CA THR A 98 1.47 -8.60 1.76
C THR A 98 2.16 -8.50 3.12
N LYS A 99 3.49 -8.63 3.14
CA LYS A 99 4.27 -8.34 4.35
C LYS A 99 4.11 -6.88 4.79
N PHE A 100 3.79 -5.97 3.88
CA PHE A 100 3.53 -4.58 4.21
C PHE A 100 2.19 -4.43 4.96
N ASP A 101 1.16 -5.17 4.54
CA ASP A 101 -0.13 -5.19 5.27
C ASP A 101 0.05 -5.74 6.69
N ALA A 102 0.86 -6.78 6.87
CA ALA A 102 1.19 -7.30 8.20
C ALA A 102 2.00 -6.28 9.03
N TYR A 103 2.91 -5.52 8.39
CA TYR A 103 3.63 -4.45 9.07
C TYR A 103 2.69 -3.34 9.53
N LEU A 104 1.68 -2.95 8.76
CA LEU A 104 0.74 -1.90 9.16
C LEU A 104 0.00 -2.25 10.46
N ASP A 105 -0.33 -3.52 10.68
CA ASP A 105 -0.97 -3.99 11.90
C ASP A 105 -0.03 -3.94 13.13
N GLU A 106 1.27 -4.14 12.93
CA GLU A 106 2.27 -4.28 14.01
C GLU A 106 3.29 -3.12 14.06
N CYS A 107 3.08 -2.06 13.28
CA CYS A 107 4.12 -1.05 13.02
C CYS A 107 4.56 -0.32 14.29
N GLU A 108 3.70 -0.24 15.31
CA GLU A 108 4.03 0.35 16.61
C GLU A 108 5.12 -0.42 17.36
N CYS A 109 5.29 -1.72 17.10
CA CYS A 109 6.31 -2.57 17.72
C CYS A 109 7.68 -2.48 17.04
N TYR A 110 7.78 -1.79 15.89
CA TYR A 110 9.00 -1.74 15.11
C TYR A 110 9.36 -0.31 14.71
N ASP A 111 10.65 0.01 14.71
CA ASP A 111 11.12 1.33 14.28
C ASP A 111 10.92 1.63 12.78
N GLY A 112 10.56 0.61 11.98
CA GLY A 112 10.28 0.75 10.56
C GLY A 112 10.15 -0.58 9.84
N PHE A 113 9.75 -0.54 8.56
CA PHE A 113 9.49 -1.75 7.77
C PHE A 113 10.70 -2.68 7.64
N ALA A 114 11.92 -2.12 7.53
CA ALA A 114 13.13 -2.94 7.49
C ALA A 114 13.40 -3.65 8.83
N HIS A 115 13.05 -3.04 9.97
CA HIS A 115 13.12 -3.69 11.28
C HIS A 115 12.11 -4.85 11.33
N PHE A 116 10.86 -4.62 10.91
CA PHE A 116 9.83 -5.67 10.81
C PHE A 116 10.28 -6.85 9.94
N LEU A 117 10.94 -6.59 8.81
CA LEU A 117 11.50 -7.64 7.95
C LEU A 117 12.74 -8.33 8.54
N GLY A 118 13.21 -7.92 9.72
CA GLY A 118 14.43 -8.43 10.32
C GLY A 118 15.71 -8.05 9.56
N ILE A 119 15.65 -7.01 8.72
CA ILE A 119 16.80 -6.55 7.93
C ILE A 119 17.68 -5.67 8.81
N ASN A 120 18.92 -6.11 9.02
CA ASN A 120 19.90 -5.29 9.73
C ASN A 120 20.47 -4.19 8.82
N MET A 121 19.81 -3.03 8.84
CA MET A 121 20.16 -1.90 7.99
C MET A 121 21.52 -1.29 8.37
N PRO A 122 22.41 -1.04 7.38
CA PRO A 122 23.60 -0.25 7.61
C PRO A 122 23.30 1.24 7.77
N GLN A 123 24.19 1.95 8.44
CA GLN A 123 24.14 3.38 8.71
C GLN A 123 25.38 4.09 8.16
N TYR A 124 25.28 5.39 7.92
CA TYR A 124 26.44 6.21 7.58
C TYR A 124 26.97 6.93 8.83
N GLN A 125 28.26 6.78 9.07
CA GLN A 125 29.04 7.66 9.93
C GLN A 125 29.67 8.76 9.07
N GLN A 126 29.80 9.94 9.65
CA GLN A 126 30.44 11.10 9.03
C GLN A 126 31.52 11.65 9.98
N ARG A 127 32.60 12.17 9.42
CA ARG A 127 33.63 12.90 10.16
C ARG A 127 34.20 14.03 9.31
N GLY A 128 34.91 14.95 9.96
CA GLY A 128 35.57 16.08 9.32
C GLY A 128 34.73 17.35 9.29
N GLU A 129 35.38 18.45 8.90
CA GLU A 129 34.79 19.77 8.86
C GLU A 129 33.99 20.00 7.57
N TRP A 130 33.26 21.13 7.52
CA TRP A 130 32.51 21.54 6.35
C TRP A 130 33.46 21.74 5.15
N GLY A 131 33.30 20.92 4.09
CA GLY A 131 34.16 20.94 2.90
C GLY A 131 35.19 19.80 2.80
N ALA A 132 35.52 19.13 3.92
CA ALA A 132 36.45 17.98 3.97
C ALA A 132 35.79 16.75 4.63
N ARG A 133 34.50 16.55 4.34
CA ARG A 133 33.70 15.48 4.95
C ARG A 133 34.08 14.12 4.40
N GLU A 134 34.28 13.19 5.31
CA GLU A 134 34.43 11.79 4.99
C GLU A 134 33.23 10.99 5.51
N TYR A 135 32.90 9.94 4.78
CA TYR A 135 31.77 9.07 5.02
C TYR A 135 32.27 7.64 5.17
N ARG A 136 31.63 6.88 6.07
CA ARG A 136 31.83 5.45 6.22
C ARG A 136 30.49 4.80 6.42
N MET A 137 30.25 3.66 5.79
CA MET A 137 29.03 2.89 6.03
C MET A 137 29.34 1.73 6.99
N VAL A 138 28.51 1.56 8.01
CA VAL A 138 28.70 0.61 9.11
C VAL A 138 27.43 -0.16 9.40
N ARG A 139 27.55 -1.34 9.99
CA ARG A 139 26.44 -2.14 10.51
C ARG A 139 26.71 -2.49 11.95
N TYR A 140 25.77 -2.12 12.82
CA TYR A 140 25.82 -2.46 14.24
C TYR A 140 25.26 -3.86 14.49
N PRO A 141 25.77 -4.58 15.50
CA PRO A 141 25.13 -5.79 16.00
C PRO A 141 23.66 -5.53 16.39
N ARG A 142 22.82 -6.55 16.27
CA ARG A 142 21.44 -6.48 16.79
C ARG A 142 21.48 -6.22 18.31
N GLY A 143 20.62 -5.33 18.79
CA GLY A 143 20.57 -4.95 20.21
C GLY A 143 21.66 -3.95 20.65
N SER A 144 22.53 -3.49 19.75
CA SER A 144 23.48 -2.42 20.09
C SER A 144 22.76 -1.12 20.47
N VAL A 145 23.17 -0.50 21.58
CA VAL A 145 22.65 0.81 22.03
C VAL A 145 22.95 1.94 21.04
N TYR A 146 23.95 1.75 20.19
CA TYR A 146 24.34 2.69 19.13
C TYR A 146 23.51 2.52 17.85
N ARG A 147 22.67 1.49 17.78
CA ARG A 147 21.82 1.21 16.62
C ARG A 147 20.56 2.06 16.65
N GLN A 148 20.65 3.24 16.03
CA GLN A 148 19.52 4.16 15.93
C GLN A 148 18.76 3.96 14.62
N TYR A 149 17.56 3.39 14.64
CA TYR A 149 16.76 3.19 13.42
C TYR A 149 16.17 4.47 12.83
N ARG A 150 16.03 5.54 13.64
CA ARG A 150 15.38 6.80 13.24
C ARG A 150 16.33 7.95 12.93
N ARG A 151 17.64 7.85 13.21
CA ARG A 151 18.59 8.96 13.00
C ARG A 151 19.41 8.75 11.73
N HIS A 152 19.00 9.45 10.69
CA HIS A 152 19.83 9.66 9.52
C HIS A 152 20.80 10.82 9.82
N TYR A 153 22.10 10.51 9.86
CA TYR A 153 23.20 11.48 9.79
C TYR A 153 23.36 12.44 10.98
N ASN A 154 23.68 11.92 12.17
CA ASN A 154 24.17 12.81 13.23
C ASN A 154 25.69 13.05 13.05
N PHE A 155 26.06 14.32 12.87
CA PHE A 155 27.37 14.78 12.40
C PHE A 155 28.55 14.56 13.36
N ALA A 156 28.31 14.17 14.61
CA ALA A 156 29.32 14.28 15.66
C ALA A 156 29.17 13.29 16.84
N SER A 157 28.48 12.16 16.67
CA SER A 157 28.18 11.28 17.82
C SER A 157 28.51 9.82 17.57
N TRP A 158 29.66 9.54 16.95
CA TRP A 158 30.20 8.18 16.96
C TRP A 158 31.28 8.04 18.04
N SER A 159 31.14 7.03 18.89
CA SER A 159 32.10 6.71 19.95
C SER A 159 33.16 5.75 19.42
N PRO A 160 34.45 5.94 19.76
CA PRO A 160 35.50 4.96 19.43
C PRO A 160 35.29 3.61 20.12
N TYR A 161 34.40 3.54 21.12
CA TYR A 161 34.03 2.31 21.82
C TYR A 161 32.82 1.59 21.19
N GLU A 162 32.37 2.02 20.03
CA GLU A 162 31.27 1.36 19.31
C GLU A 162 31.67 -0.02 18.79
N THR A 163 30.89 -1.03 19.15
CA THR A 163 30.99 -2.37 18.57
C THR A 163 30.30 -2.39 17.20
N LEU A 164 31.09 -2.63 16.16
CA LEU A 164 30.64 -2.72 14.77
C LEU A 164 30.75 -4.16 14.27
N GLU A 165 29.69 -4.66 13.64
CA GLU A 165 29.65 -5.99 13.04
C GLU A 165 30.36 -5.98 11.67
N VAL A 166 30.04 -4.97 10.86
CA VAL A 166 30.65 -4.74 9.55
C VAL A 166 30.90 -3.26 9.40
N ALA A 167 32.07 -2.90 8.89
CA ALA A 167 32.40 -1.51 8.71
C ALA A 167 33.27 -1.31 7.47
N GLY A 168 32.83 -0.42 6.57
CA GLY A 168 33.61 -0.03 5.40
C GLY A 168 34.80 0.86 5.77
N GLN A 169 35.48 1.40 4.78
CA GLN A 169 36.52 2.42 4.96
C GLN A 169 35.92 3.82 4.91
N TRP A 170 36.63 4.79 5.49
CA TRP A 170 36.33 6.21 5.32
C TRP A 170 36.65 6.63 3.88
N ALA A 171 35.75 7.39 3.26
CA ALA A 171 35.89 7.86 1.89
C ALA A 171 35.32 9.28 1.74
N PRO A 172 35.82 10.08 0.79
CA PRO A 172 35.33 11.44 0.58
C PRO A 172 33.90 11.49 0.03
N THR A 173 33.41 10.39 -0.57
CA THR A 173 32.05 10.32 -1.10
C THR A 173 31.24 9.16 -0.49
N MET A 174 29.93 9.36 -0.34
CA MET A 174 29.01 8.29 0.11
C MET A 174 29.01 7.09 -0.85
N LYS A 175 29.24 7.31 -2.15
CA LYS A 175 29.27 6.26 -3.18
C LYS A 175 30.46 5.31 -2.95
N GLU A 176 31.64 5.86 -2.71
CA GLU A 176 32.85 5.09 -2.41
C GLU A 176 32.74 4.40 -1.05
N ALA A 177 32.20 5.08 -0.04
CA ALA A 177 31.94 4.49 1.28
C ALA A 177 31.01 3.27 1.18
N LYS A 178 29.94 3.36 0.37
CA LYS A 178 29.01 2.25 0.11
C LYS A 178 29.68 1.12 -0.66
N ALA A 179 30.55 1.41 -1.62
CA ALA A 179 31.31 0.39 -2.35
C ALA A 179 32.25 -0.38 -1.42
N SER A 180 33.00 0.35 -0.58
CA SER A 180 33.87 -0.24 0.44
C SER A 180 33.09 -1.11 1.44
N TYR A 181 31.94 -0.64 1.92
CA TYR A 181 31.09 -1.43 2.81
C TYR A 181 30.54 -2.71 2.15
N LYS A 182 30.17 -2.67 0.87
CA LYS A 182 29.73 -3.89 0.16
C LYS A 182 30.84 -4.94 0.07
N ALA A 183 32.09 -4.52 -0.12
CA ALA A 183 33.24 -5.42 -0.10
C ALA A 183 33.42 -6.04 1.31
N ALA A 184 33.44 -5.21 2.35
CA ALA A 184 33.52 -5.67 3.74
C ALA A 184 32.36 -6.61 4.13
N LEU A 185 31.15 -6.33 3.63
CA LEU A 185 29.98 -7.17 3.87
C LEU A 185 30.08 -8.53 3.15
N LYS A 186 30.66 -8.56 1.95
CA LYS A 186 30.91 -9.80 1.21
C LYS A 186 31.89 -10.68 1.98
N GLU A 187 32.99 -10.09 2.47
CA GLU A 187 33.96 -10.79 3.30
C GLU A 187 33.33 -11.29 4.60
N PHE A 188 32.54 -10.46 5.28
CA PHE A 188 31.83 -10.85 6.50
C PHE A 188 30.91 -12.04 6.27
N ARG A 189 30.16 -12.07 5.15
CA ARG A 189 29.29 -13.20 4.80
C ARG A 189 30.05 -14.46 4.38
N ALA A 190 31.28 -14.31 3.89
CA ALA A 190 32.13 -15.42 3.50
C ALA A 190 32.87 -16.05 4.70
N ARG A 191 32.94 -15.33 5.84
CA ARG A 191 33.48 -15.91 7.07
C ARG A 191 32.57 -17.07 7.51
N PRO A 192 33.12 -18.27 7.76
CA PRO A 192 32.35 -19.33 8.38
C PRO A 192 31.89 -18.83 9.76
N ASN A 193 30.63 -19.08 10.10
CA ASN A 193 30.17 -18.92 11.48
C ASN A 193 31.00 -19.88 12.33
N LEU A 194 32.05 -19.39 12.98
CA LEU A 194 32.73 -20.16 14.00
C LEU A 194 31.71 -20.41 15.12
N PRO A 195 31.63 -21.63 15.66
CA PRO A 195 30.78 -21.92 16.80
C PRO A 195 31.10 -20.91 17.90
N ALA A 196 30.05 -20.36 18.53
CA ALA A 196 30.19 -19.22 19.43
C ALA A 196 31.11 -19.55 20.62
N ASN A 197 31.12 -20.83 21.03
CA ASN A 197 31.78 -21.33 22.23
C ASN A 197 32.45 -22.70 21.97
N ASP A 198 33.49 -23.03 22.73
CA ASP A 198 34.18 -24.35 22.64
C ASP A 198 33.24 -25.55 22.87
N PHE A 199 32.12 -25.34 23.55
CA PHE A 199 31.09 -26.36 23.81
C PHE A 199 30.42 -26.86 22.52
N GLU A 200 30.12 -25.97 21.57
CA GLU A 200 29.54 -26.37 20.27
C GLU A 200 30.60 -27.06 19.39
N ARG A 201 31.87 -26.69 19.56
CA ARG A 201 33.00 -27.26 18.82
C ARG A 201 33.26 -28.74 19.17
N LEU A 202 33.02 -29.13 20.42
CA LEU A 202 33.25 -30.49 20.93
C LEU A 202 32.12 -31.48 20.62
N TYR A 203 30.89 -31.00 20.37
CA TYR A 203 29.70 -31.85 20.21
C TYR A 203 29.08 -31.81 18.79
N SER A 204 29.83 -31.33 17.79
CA SER A 204 29.38 -31.28 16.38
C SER A 204 29.86 -32.47 15.53
N ALA A 205 30.27 -33.59 16.14
CA ALA A 205 30.70 -34.82 15.44
C ALA A 205 29.57 -35.86 15.37
#